data_AF-A0A0T6W7G0-F1
#
_entry.id   AF-A0A0T6W7G0-F1
#
_cell.length_a   1.000
_cell.length_b   1.000
_cell.length_c   1.000
_cell.angle_alpha   90.00
_cell.angle_beta   90.00
_cell.angle_gamma   90.00
#
_symmetry.space_group_name_H-M   'P 1'
#
loop_
_entity.id
_entity.type
_entity.pdbx_description
1 polymer ?
#
loop_
_entity_poly.entity_id
_entity_poly.type
_entity_poly.pdbx_seq_one_letter_code
_entity_poly.pdbx_strand_id
1 'polypeptide(L)'
;MSKTNETPSPLPKEIDGIPIDPKLPEGFDITPNYVRPPSHNVWWRRPYITTDRHEPESYQDYLARLSRMGYEPDYSQADWEARQQENAKRWQEAWPEGVRYNLRCLDGGAWDRSTNYGFFPSLEAAVAAAKGLSIPDYDAY
;
A
#
# COMPACT_ATOMS: atom_id res chain seq x y z
N MET A 1 11.02 30.51 6.46
CA MET A 1 11.46 29.37 7.29
C MET A 1 11.54 28.16 6.38
N SER A 2 12.74 27.79 5.96
CA SER A 2 12.98 26.63 5.10
C SER A 2 12.70 25.37 5.91
N LYS A 3 11.66 24.61 5.54
CA LYS A 3 11.49 23.25 6.06
C LYS A 3 12.66 22.44 5.48
N THR A 4 13.52 21.95 6.35
CA THR A 4 14.59 21.02 6.00
C THR A 4 13.97 19.81 5.31
N ASN A 5 14.38 19.53 4.08
CA ASN A 5 14.16 18.24 3.42
C ASN A 5 15.08 17.21 4.10
N GLU A 6 14.79 16.88 5.35
CA GLU A 6 15.35 15.68 5.97
C GLU A 6 14.65 14.49 5.33
N THR A 7 15.42 13.66 4.63
CA THR A 7 14.96 12.33 4.25
C THR A 7 14.52 11.62 5.53
N PRO A 8 13.24 11.22 5.65
CA PRO A 8 12.78 10.56 6.87
C PRO A 8 13.65 9.35 7.16
N SER A 9 14.06 9.21 8.43
CA SER A 9 14.83 8.06 8.90
C SER A 9 14.16 6.76 8.44
N PRO A 10 14.92 5.75 7.98
CA PRO A 10 14.32 4.49 7.53
C PRO A 10 13.51 3.87 8.66
N LEU A 11 12.32 3.37 8.33
CA LEU A 11 11.47 2.66 9.29
C LEU A 11 12.20 1.41 9.83
N PRO A 12 11.89 0.99 11.07
CA PRO A 12 12.37 -0.30 11.56
C PRO A 12 11.86 -1.41 10.65
N LYS A 13 12.68 -2.44 10.38
CA LYS A 13 12.28 -3.58 9.54
C LYS A 13 11.18 -4.44 10.16
N GLU A 14 11.03 -4.36 11.48
CA GLU A 14 10.07 -5.13 12.26
C GLU A 14 9.75 -4.39 13.57
N ILE A 15 8.50 -4.46 14.02
CA ILE A 15 8.05 -4.00 15.36
C ILE A 15 7.21 -5.11 15.97
N ASP A 16 7.56 -5.57 17.18
CA ASP A 16 6.82 -6.63 17.88
C ASP A 16 6.57 -7.91 17.03
N GLY A 17 7.51 -8.30 16.18
CA GLY A 17 7.35 -9.45 15.27
C GLY A 17 6.56 -9.16 13.98
N ILE A 18 6.04 -7.94 13.80
CA ILE A 18 5.30 -7.48 12.62
C ILE A 18 6.29 -6.87 11.60
N PRO A 19 6.50 -7.50 10.44
CA PRO A 19 7.39 -6.94 9.42
C PRO A 19 6.84 -5.63 8.83
N ILE A 20 7.73 -4.66 8.61
CA ILE A 20 7.41 -3.37 7.99
C ILE A 20 8.15 -3.28 6.66
N ASP A 21 7.40 -2.98 5.59
CA ASP A 21 7.89 -2.97 4.20
C ASP A 21 8.75 -4.19 3.85
N PRO A 22 8.28 -5.42 4.15
CA PRO A 22 9.09 -6.60 3.88
C PRO A 22 9.29 -6.80 2.38
N LYS A 23 10.47 -7.32 2.00
CA LYS A 23 10.69 -7.84 0.65
C LYS A 23 9.90 -9.13 0.47
N LEU A 24 8.76 -9.02 -0.22
CA LEU A 24 7.91 -10.17 -0.53
C LEU A 24 8.54 -11.05 -1.63
N PRO A 25 8.22 -12.36 -1.65
CA PRO A 25 8.58 -13.24 -2.76
C PRO A 25 8.07 -12.74 -4.12
N GLU A 26 8.71 -13.17 -5.20
CA GLU A 26 8.25 -12.86 -6.55
C GLU A 26 6.84 -13.42 -6.80
N GLY A 27 5.96 -12.61 -7.40
CA GLY A 27 4.59 -13.01 -7.69
C GLY A 27 3.66 -13.10 -6.47
N PHE A 28 4.09 -12.67 -5.28
CA PHE A 28 3.35 -12.88 -4.02
C PHE A 28 1.89 -12.40 -4.05
N ASP A 29 1.63 -11.19 -4.55
CA ASP A 29 0.30 -10.57 -4.59
C ASP A 29 -0.42 -10.72 -5.95
N ILE A 30 0.00 -11.69 -6.77
CA ILE A 30 -0.63 -12.01 -8.07
C ILE A 30 -0.77 -13.52 -8.32
N THR A 31 -0.41 -14.37 -7.35
CA THR A 31 -0.43 -15.83 -7.49
C THR A 31 -1.68 -16.41 -6.83
N PRO A 32 -2.57 -17.11 -7.56
CA PRO A 32 -3.71 -17.80 -6.96
C PRO A 32 -3.31 -18.75 -5.82
N ASN A 33 -4.12 -18.80 -4.75
CA ASN A 33 -3.82 -19.61 -3.57
C ASN A 33 -3.58 -21.10 -3.88
N TYR A 34 -4.33 -21.65 -4.85
CA TYR A 34 -4.24 -23.06 -5.23
C TYR A 34 -3.00 -23.44 -6.10
N VAL A 35 -2.27 -22.46 -6.64
CA VAL A 35 -0.98 -22.69 -7.36
C VAL A 35 0.21 -22.04 -6.67
N ARG A 36 0.07 -21.65 -5.40
CA ARG A 36 1.07 -20.88 -4.70
C ARG A 36 2.34 -21.70 -4.42
N PRO A 37 3.55 -21.17 -4.71
CA PRO A 37 4.79 -21.91 -4.45
C PRO A 37 5.06 -22.00 -2.93
N PRO A 38 5.78 -23.05 -2.47
CA PRO A 38 6.11 -23.22 -1.06
C PRO A 38 6.84 -22.03 -0.42
N SER A 39 7.55 -21.23 -1.22
CA SER A 39 8.24 -20.01 -0.77
C SER A 39 7.30 -18.96 -0.17
N HIS A 40 6.00 -18.99 -0.50
CA HIS A 40 5.03 -18.04 0.05
C HIS A 40 4.43 -18.52 1.38
N ASN A 41 4.55 -19.81 1.72
CA ASN A 41 3.90 -20.40 2.91
C ASN A 41 4.39 -19.77 4.22
N VAL A 42 5.61 -19.24 4.25
CA VAL A 42 6.18 -18.53 5.41
C VAL A 42 5.43 -17.23 5.77
N TRP A 43 4.57 -16.76 4.86
CA TRP A 43 3.70 -15.60 5.04
C TRP A 43 2.25 -15.97 5.32
N TRP A 44 1.90 -17.26 5.28
CA TRP A 44 0.52 -17.70 5.54
C TRP A 44 0.12 -17.34 6.96
N ARG A 45 -0.99 -16.61 7.08
CA ARG A 45 -1.55 -16.07 8.33
C ARG A 45 -0.55 -15.23 9.13
N ARG A 46 0.43 -14.61 8.46
CA ARG A 46 1.41 -13.71 9.05
C ARG A 46 1.12 -12.26 8.63
N PRO A 47 0.62 -11.41 9.55
CA PRO A 47 0.37 -10.01 9.24
C PRO A 47 1.69 -9.25 9.01
N TYR A 48 1.64 -8.27 8.11
CA TYR A 48 2.72 -7.34 7.82
C TYR A 48 2.15 -5.99 7.40
N ILE A 49 2.99 -4.96 7.46
CA ILE A 49 2.62 -3.58 7.12
C ILE A 49 3.41 -3.15 5.89
N THR A 50 2.73 -2.51 4.94
CA THR A 50 3.38 -1.77 3.84
C THR A 50 3.06 -0.29 3.93
N THR A 51 3.99 0.56 3.53
CA THR A 51 3.78 2.00 3.44
C THR A 51 3.44 2.44 2.04
N ASP A 52 2.58 3.46 1.95
CA ASP A 52 2.27 4.14 0.71
C ASP A 52 2.39 5.66 0.93
N ARG A 53 2.79 6.37 -0.11
CA ARG A 53 3.03 7.82 -0.10
C ARG A 53 2.38 8.43 -1.32
N HIS A 54 1.87 9.64 -1.17
CA HIS A 54 1.39 10.40 -2.31
C HIS A 54 2.58 10.96 -3.10
N GLU A 55 2.85 10.34 -4.24
CA GLU A 55 3.82 10.83 -5.21
C GLU A 55 3.09 11.66 -6.28
N PRO A 56 3.30 12.98 -6.33
CA PRO A 56 2.69 13.80 -7.37
C PRO A 56 3.29 13.46 -8.74
N GLU A 57 2.43 13.18 -9.72
CA GLU A 57 2.77 13.06 -11.14
C GLU A 57 2.73 14.45 -11.79
N SER A 58 3.60 14.73 -12.78
CA SER A 58 3.48 15.93 -13.62
C SER A 58 2.49 15.69 -14.76
N TYR A 59 1.89 16.75 -15.32
CA TYR A 59 0.98 16.57 -16.46
C TYR A 59 1.69 15.94 -17.67
N GLN A 60 2.98 16.24 -17.86
CA GLN A 60 3.78 15.65 -18.93
C GLN A 60 3.99 14.14 -18.74
N ASP A 61 4.25 13.69 -17.51
CA ASP A 61 4.41 12.26 -17.20
C ASP A 61 3.08 11.52 -17.37
N TYR A 62 1.98 12.15 -16.95
CA TYR A 62 0.62 11.68 -17.16
C TYR A 62 0.33 11.44 -18.66
N LEU A 63 0.65 12.42 -19.52
CA LEU A 63 0.50 12.29 -20.98
C LEU A 63 1.38 11.18 -21.56
N ALA A 64 2.64 11.11 -21.12
CA ALA A 64 3.56 10.08 -21.59
C ALA A 64 3.06 8.66 -21.22
N ARG A 65 2.48 8.49 -20.03
CA ARG A 65 1.88 7.23 -19.59
C ARG A 65 0.66 6.85 -20.43
N LEU A 66 -0.26 7.78 -20.69
CA LEU A 66 -1.42 7.52 -21.52
C LEU A 66 -1.03 7.17 -22.97
N SER A 67 -0.10 7.92 -23.54
CA SER A 67 0.38 7.69 -24.90
C SER A 67 0.99 6.28 -25.07
N ARG A 68 1.76 5.80 -24.08
CA ARG A 68 2.30 4.42 -24.08
C ARG A 68 1.21 3.35 -24.09
N MET A 69 0.03 3.66 -23.57
CA MET A 69 -1.12 2.76 -23.52
C MET A 69 -2.08 2.99 -24.70
N GLY A 70 -1.78 3.92 -25.62
CA GLY A 70 -2.63 4.26 -26.76
C GLY A 70 -3.87 5.09 -26.40
N TYR A 71 -3.83 5.81 -25.27
CA TYR A 71 -4.90 6.67 -24.81
C TYR A 71 -4.53 8.16 -24.92
N GLU A 72 -5.55 8.99 -25.04
CA GLU A 72 -5.47 10.45 -24.91
C GLU A 72 -6.36 10.90 -23.73
N PRO A 73 -6.02 12.01 -23.05
CA PRO A 73 -6.87 12.55 -21.99
C PRO A 73 -8.24 12.98 -22.52
N ASP A 74 -9.28 12.70 -21.74
CA ASP A 74 -10.67 13.12 -21.98
C ASP A 74 -11.03 14.44 -21.27
N TYR A 75 -10.07 15.07 -20.57
CA TYR A 75 -10.23 16.34 -19.87
C TYR A 75 -9.03 17.27 -20.09
N SER A 76 -9.25 18.56 -19.82
CA SER A 76 -8.21 19.58 -19.98
C SER A 76 -7.09 19.43 -18.94
N GLN A 77 -5.93 20.03 -19.23
CA GLN A 77 -4.85 20.13 -18.24
C GLN A 77 -5.32 20.78 -16.94
N ALA A 78 -6.11 21.85 -17.03
CA ALA A 78 -6.61 22.57 -15.85
C ALA A 78 -7.52 21.68 -14.98
N ASP A 79 -8.40 20.89 -15.60
CA ASP A 79 -9.27 19.96 -14.88
C ASP A 79 -8.46 18.83 -14.21
N TRP A 80 -7.46 18.31 -14.90
CA TRP A 80 -6.53 17.34 -14.33
C TRP A 80 -5.78 17.93 -13.14
N GLU A 81 -5.21 19.15 -13.27
CA GLU A 81 -4.48 19.83 -12.20
C GLU A 81 -5.37 20.07 -10.98
N ALA A 82 -6.61 20.53 -11.18
CA ALA A 82 -7.58 20.71 -10.10
C ALA A 82 -7.89 19.39 -9.39
N ARG A 83 -8.04 18.28 -10.14
CA ARG A 83 -8.24 16.95 -9.57
C ARG A 83 -7.02 16.47 -8.77
N GLN A 84 -5.81 16.71 -9.27
CA GLN A 84 -4.59 16.35 -8.56
C GLN A 84 -4.43 17.14 -7.25
N GLN A 85 -4.78 18.42 -7.24
CA GLN A 85 -4.79 19.24 -6.01
C GLN A 85 -5.79 18.73 -4.99
N GLU A 86 -7.01 18.38 -5.41
CA GLU A 86 -8.03 17.81 -4.53
C GLU A 86 -7.62 16.43 -4.01
N ASN A 87 -7.04 15.57 -4.84
CA ASN A 87 -6.50 14.27 -4.43
C ASN A 87 -5.38 14.43 -3.39
N ALA A 88 -4.45 15.37 -3.61
CA ALA A 88 -3.37 15.66 -2.67
C ALA A 88 -3.90 16.19 -1.34
N LYS A 89 -4.93 17.05 -1.37
CA LYS A 89 -5.60 17.54 -0.16
C LYS A 89 -6.27 16.41 0.62
N ARG A 90 -7.06 15.55 -0.04
CA ARG A 90 -7.68 14.38 0.58
C ARG A 90 -6.65 13.41 1.16
N TRP A 91 -5.54 13.21 0.45
CA TRP A 91 -4.43 12.40 0.96
C TRP A 91 -3.85 13.00 2.23
N GLN A 92 -3.55 14.29 2.24
CA GLN A 92 -2.97 14.98 3.40
C GLN A 92 -3.93 15.02 4.60
N GLU A 93 -5.24 15.12 4.35
CA GLU A 93 -6.28 15.04 5.38
C GLU A 93 -6.38 13.64 5.98
N ALA A 94 -6.35 12.59 5.15
CA ALA A 94 -6.42 11.21 5.61
C ALA A 94 -5.12 10.71 6.27
N TRP A 95 -3.97 11.19 5.78
CA TRP A 95 -2.63 10.77 6.18
C TRP A 95 -1.78 12.00 6.57
N PRO A 96 -1.97 12.55 7.78
CA PRO A 96 -1.30 13.79 8.19
C PRO A 96 0.23 13.73 8.15
N GLU A 97 0.81 12.54 8.37
CA GLU A 97 2.26 12.28 8.26
C GLU A 97 2.75 12.09 6.81
N GLY A 98 1.84 12.15 5.84
CA GLY A 98 2.10 11.89 4.43
C GLY A 98 2.30 10.40 4.10
N VAL A 99 2.14 9.51 5.07
CA VAL A 99 2.31 8.05 4.95
C VAL A 99 1.01 7.36 5.29
N ARG A 100 0.57 6.45 4.41
CA ARG A 100 -0.50 5.50 4.70
C ARG A 100 0.11 4.15 5.04
N TYR A 101 -0.26 3.60 6.20
CA TYR A 101 0.18 2.27 6.62
C TYR A 101 -0.91 1.25 6.29
N ASN A 102 -0.62 0.29 5.42
CA ASN A 102 -1.56 -0.74 4.98
C ASN A 102 -1.30 -2.03 5.76
N LEU A 103 -2.29 -2.54 6.50
CA LEU A 103 -2.19 -3.84 7.16
C LEU A 103 -2.57 -4.94 6.18
N ARG A 104 -1.65 -5.87 5.95
CA ARG A 104 -1.79 -6.95 4.98
C ARG A 104 -1.60 -8.30 5.66
N CYS A 105 -2.28 -9.33 5.17
CA CYS A 105 -2.03 -10.72 5.59
C CYS A 105 -2.37 -11.67 4.45
N LEU A 106 -1.52 -12.66 4.20
CA LEU A 106 -1.84 -13.73 3.25
C LEU A 106 -2.60 -14.84 4.00
N ASP A 107 -3.91 -14.96 3.77
CA ASP A 107 -4.78 -15.81 4.59
C ASP A 107 -5.94 -16.47 3.84
N GLY A 108 -5.98 -16.34 2.51
CA GLY A 108 -7.04 -16.90 1.69
C GLY A 108 -8.26 -15.99 1.47
N GLY A 109 -8.31 -14.82 2.12
CA GLY A 109 -9.45 -13.89 1.95
C GLY A 109 -9.56 -13.29 0.54
N ALA A 110 -8.44 -13.12 -0.15
CA ALA A 110 -8.41 -12.84 -1.59
C ALA A 110 -7.85 -14.04 -2.37
N TRP A 111 -8.34 -14.21 -3.61
CA TRP A 111 -8.00 -15.36 -4.45
C TRP A 111 -6.50 -15.44 -4.80
N ASP A 112 -5.86 -14.30 -5.07
CA ASP A 112 -4.52 -14.22 -5.68
C ASP A 112 -3.50 -13.37 -4.90
N ARG A 113 -3.93 -12.75 -3.79
CA ARG A 113 -3.13 -11.75 -3.07
C ARG A 113 -3.39 -11.78 -1.57
N SER A 114 -2.55 -11.06 -0.83
CA SER A 114 -2.81 -10.74 0.57
C SER A 114 -4.13 -9.97 0.73
N THR A 115 -4.85 -10.26 1.81
CA THR A 115 -6.02 -9.52 2.23
C THR A 115 -5.59 -8.17 2.81
N ASN A 116 -6.33 -7.10 2.48
CA ASN A 116 -6.18 -5.79 3.10
C ASN A 116 -7.08 -5.71 4.33
N TYR A 117 -6.49 -5.51 5.51
CA TYR A 117 -7.22 -5.37 6.77
C TYR A 117 -7.43 -3.92 7.22
N GLY A 118 -6.91 -2.96 6.46
CA GLY A 118 -7.18 -1.56 6.70
C GLY A 118 -6.01 -0.65 6.40
N PHE A 119 -6.32 0.64 6.53
CA PHE A 119 -5.40 1.74 6.32
C PHE A 119 -5.32 2.55 7.60
N PHE A 120 -4.11 2.85 8.04
CA PHE A 120 -3.86 3.52 9.30
C PHE A 120 -3.02 4.79 9.06
N PRO A 121 -3.30 5.88 9.81
CA PRO A 121 -2.58 7.15 9.67
C PRO A 121 -1.26 7.19 10.43
N SER A 122 -0.97 6.18 11.26
CA SER A 122 0.32 6.04 11.97
C SER A 122 0.77 4.58 12.02
N LEU A 123 2.07 4.39 12.21
CA LEU A 123 2.67 3.07 12.34
C LEU A 123 2.19 2.33 13.60
N GLU A 124 2.06 3.05 14.71
CA GLU A 124 1.61 2.51 15.99
C GLU A 124 0.18 1.97 15.89
N ALA A 125 -0.71 2.70 15.20
CA ALA A 125 -2.08 2.26 14.97
C ALA A 125 -2.12 0.99 14.10
N ALA A 126 -1.30 0.92 13.05
CA ALA A 126 -1.17 -0.27 12.22
C ALA A 126 -0.64 -1.48 13.00
N VAL A 127 0.39 -1.30 13.84
CA VAL A 127 0.96 -2.37 14.68
C VAL A 127 -0.06 -2.84 15.73
N ALA A 128 -0.78 -1.92 16.38
CA ALA A 128 -1.83 -2.27 17.33
C ALA A 128 -2.94 -3.10 16.66
N ALA A 129 -3.36 -2.70 15.45
CA ALA A 129 -4.33 -3.47 14.67
C ALA A 129 -3.79 -4.85 14.25
N ALA A 130 -2.52 -4.94 13.85
CA ALA A 130 -1.89 -6.21 13.49
C ALA A 130 -1.85 -7.20 14.66
N LYS A 131 -1.55 -6.71 15.87
CA LYS A 131 -1.51 -7.54 17.10
C LYS A 131 -2.91 -8.01 17.53
N GLY A 132 -3.94 -7.21 17.25
CA GLY A 132 -5.33 -7.55 17.52
C GLY A 132 -6.02 -8.31 16.38
N LEU A 133 -5.31 -8.64 15.30
CA LEU A 133 -5.91 -9.19 14.10
C LEU A 133 -6.40 -10.64 14.33
N SER A 134 -7.72 -10.83 14.27
CA SER A 134 -8.34 -12.15 14.18
C SER A 134 -8.50 -12.53 12.71
N ILE A 135 -7.73 -13.50 12.26
CA ILE A 135 -7.75 -13.97 10.86
C ILE A 135 -8.83 -15.04 10.73
N PRO A 136 -9.88 -14.83 9.90
CA PRO A 136 -10.92 -15.84 9.68
C PRO A 136 -10.34 -17.15 9.15
N ASP A 137 -11.05 -18.25 9.40
CA ASP A 137 -10.75 -19.54 8.77
C ASP A 137 -11.61 -19.67 7.50
N TYR A 138 -10.99 -19.45 6.35
CA TYR A 138 -11.66 -19.54 5.04
C TYR A 138 -11.66 -20.97 4.49
N ASP A 139 -10.93 -21.90 5.10
CA ASP A 139 -10.86 -23.31 4.69
C ASP A 139 -11.99 -24.15 5.33
N ALA A 140 -12.89 -23.52 6.09
CA ALA A 140 -13.97 -24.16 6.84
C ALA A 140 -15.25 -24.48 6.02
N TYR A 141 -15.18 -24.45 4.68
CA TYR A 141 -16.33 -24.71 3.78
C TYR A 141 -16.09 -25.88 2.84
#